data_AF-A0A9D4J0N9-F1
#
_entry.id   AF-A0A9D4J0N9-F1
#
_cell.length_a   1.000
_cell.length_b   1.000
_cell.length_c   1.000
_cell.angle_alpha   90.00
_cell.angle_beta   90.00
_cell.angle_gamma   90.00
#
_symmetry.space_group_name_H-M   'P 1'
#
loop_
_entity.id
_entity.type
_entity.pdbx_description
1 polymer ?
#
loop_
_entity_poly.entity_id
_entity_poly.type
_entity_poly.pdbx_seq_one_letter_code
_entity_poly.pdbx_strand_id
1 'polypeptide(L)' 'MMNVPFFRLSPLLTEEVPLDCVDKQKLEQMIQETKSYIGEQMDSITKIAQYLKR' A
#
# COMPACT_ATOMS: atom_id res chain seq x y z
N MET A 1 9.87 9.78 25.76
CA MET A 1 9.60 9.64 24.31
C MET A 1 8.22 9.02 24.16
N MET A 2 7.27 9.67 23.49
CA MET A 2 6.00 9.00 23.16
C MET A 2 6.29 7.93 22.10
N ASN A 3 6.09 6.66 22.45
CA ASN A 3 6.18 5.54 21.51
C ASN A 3 4.99 5.61 20.55
N VAL A 4 5.09 6.42 19.50
CA VAL A 4 4.12 6.43 18.41
C VAL A 4 4.45 5.25 17.49
N PRO A 5 3.55 4.28 17.30
CA PRO A 5 3.79 3.17 16.40
C PRO A 5 3.94 3.68 14.95
N PHE A 6 5.02 3.27 14.29
CA PHE A 6 5.32 3.63 12.90
C PHE A 6 4.83 2.53 11.95
N PHE A 7 4.08 2.94 10.93
CA PHE A 7 3.57 2.05 9.89
C PHE A 7 3.95 2.61 8.51
N ARG A 8 4.57 1.77 7.67
CA ARG A 8 4.88 2.10 6.28
C ARG A 8 4.18 1.12 5.35
N LEU A 9 3.20 1.61 4.62
CA LEU A 9 2.51 0.87 3.56
C LEU A 9 3.01 1.40 2.22
N SER A 10 3.76 0.58 1.49
CA SER A 10 4.40 0.96 0.24
C SER A 10 4.59 -0.31 -0.61
N PRO A 11 3.73 -0.58 -1.60
CA PRO A 11 3.90 -1.72 -2.48
C PRO A 11 5.20 -1.57 -3.29
N LEU A 12 5.87 -2.68 -3.57
CA LEU A 12 6.95 -2.72 -4.55
C LEU A 12 6.31 -2.94 -5.92
N LEU A 13 6.50 -1.99 -6.83
CA LEU A 13 5.98 -2.11 -8.19
C LEU A 13 7.03 -2.77 -9.08
N THR A 14 6.57 -3.59 -10.03
CA THR A 14 7.47 -4.25 -10.99
C THR A 14 8.04 -3.24 -12.00
N GLU A 15 7.28 -2.20 -12.30
CA GLU A 15 7.66 -1.15 -13.24
C GLU A 15 7.56 0.24 -12.62
N GLU A 16 8.39 1.16 -13.11
CA GLU A 16 8.28 2.58 -12.77
C GLU A 16 7.05 3.20 -13.44
N VAL A 17 6.15 3.78 -12.64
CA VAL A 17 4.95 4.48 -13.12
C VAL A 17 5.17 5.99 -12.96
N PRO A 18 5.33 6.74 -14.07
CA PRO A 18 5.51 8.19 -13.99
C PRO A 18 4.21 8.89 -13.57
N LEU A 19 4.32 10.11 -13.07
CA LEU A 19 3.19 10.87 -12.53
C LEU A 19 2.11 11.20 -13.58
N ASP A 20 2.53 11.42 -14.82
CA ASP A 20 1.67 11.74 -15.97
C ASP A 20 1.26 10.51 -16.79
N CYS A 21 1.43 9.30 -16.24
CA CYS A 21 1.05 8.06 -16.90
C CYS A 21 -0.46 8.01 -17.23
N VAL A 22 -0.78 7.91 -18.53
CA VAL A 22 -2.15 7.70 -19.03
C VAL A 22 -2.36 6.30 -19.62
N ASP A 23 -1.33 5.46 -19.62
CA ASP A 23 -1.42 4.08 -20.08
C ASP A 23 -2.29 3.25 -19.10
N LYS A 24 -3.48 2.89 -19.57
CA LYS A 24 -4.45 2.15 -18.79
C LYS A 24 -3.93 0.79 -18.33
N GLN A 25 -3.21 0.05 -19.17
CA GLN A 25 -2.74 -1.30 -18.82
C GLN A 25 -1.71 -1.23 -17.69
N LYS A 26 -0.82 -0.25 -17.75
CA LYS A 26 0.19 0.00 -16.71
C LYS A 26 -0.45 0.36 -15.38
N LEU A 27 -1.47 1.22 -15.40
CA LEU A 27 -2.23 1.60 -14.21
C LEU A 27 -3.01 0.41 -13.61
N GLU A 28 -3.62 -0.42 -14.46
CA GLU A 28 -4.30 -1.64 -14.03
C GLU A 28 -3.34 -2.63 -13.36
N GLN A 29 -2.13 -2.80 -13.92
CA GLN A 29 -1.08 -3.63 -13.33
C GLN A 29 -0.65 -3.09 -11.96
N MET A 30 -0.38 -1.78 -11.83
CA MET A 30 -0.03 -1.13 -10.55
C MET A 30 -1.11 -1.37 -9.48
N ILE A 31 -2.39 -1.26 -9.86
CA ILE A 31 -3.53 -1.54 -8.96
C ILE A 31 -3.52 -3.01 -8.54
N GLN A 32 -3.26 -3.94 -9.46
CA GLN A 32 -3.22 -5.36 -9.15
C GLN A 32 -2.08 -5.72 -8.20
N GLU A 33 -0.88 -5.17 -8.41
CA GLU A 33 0.26 -5.33 -7.51
C GLU A 33 -0.03 -4.77 -6.11
N THR A 34 -0.69 -3.62 -6.05
CA THR A 34 -1.12 -3.01 -4.78
C THR A 34 -2.13 -3.89 -4.04
N LYS A 35 -3.07 -4.52 -4.75
CA LYS A 35 -4.04 -5.46 -4.14
C LYS A 35 -3.36 -6.69 -3.56
N SER A 36 -2.39 -7.26 -4.27
CA SER A 36 -1.59 -8.39 -3.77
C SER A 36 -0.83 -7.99 -2.50
N TYR A 37 -0.16 -6.83 -2.52
CA TYR A 37 0.53 -6.28 -1.35
C TYR A 37 -0.40 -6.07 -0.14
N ILE A 38 -1.62 -5.58 -0.35
CA ILE A 38 -2.61 -5.44 0.73
C ILE A 38 -2.94 -6.80 1.35
N GLY A 39 -3.09 -7.84 0.52
CA GLY A 39 -3.28 -9.21 1.00
C GLY A 39 -2.14 -9.69 1.90
N GLU A 40 -0.89 -9.44 1.49
CA GLU A 40 0.31 -9.79 2.26
C GLU A 40 0.46 -8.97 3.56
N GLN A 41 -0.05 -7.73 3.58
CA GLN A 41 0.06 -6.81 4.73
C GLN A 41 -1.21 -6.73 5.57
N MET A 42 -2.17 -7.63 5.39
CA MET A 42 -3.50 -7.56 6.02
C MET A 42 -3.42 -7.46 7.55
N ASP A 43 -2.46 -8.15 8.18
CA ASP A 43 -2.23 -8.09 9.62
C ASP A 43 -1.78 -6.70 10.08
N SER A 44 -0.84 -6.08 9.36
CA SER A 44 -0.36 -4.72 9.64
C SER A 44 -1.49 -3.71 9.47
N ILE A 45 -2.27 -3.83 8.40
CA ILE A 45 -3.43 -2.96 8.13
C ILE A 45 -4.49 -3.12 9.23
N THR A 46 -4.76 -4.35 9.67
CA THR A 46 -5.71 -4.63 10.75
C THR A 46 -5.26 -4.02 12.07
N LYS A 47 -3.97 -4.12 12.40
CA LYS A 47 -3.39 -3.47 13.59
C LYS A 47 -3.56 -1.95 13.53
N ILE A 48 -3.28 -1.31 12.39
CA ILE A 48 -3.50 0.13 12.19
C ILE A 48 -4.96 0.49 12.43
N ALA A 49 -5.90 -0.25 11.82
CA ALA A 49 -7.32 -0.01 12.00
C ALA A 49 -7.76 -0.11 13.46
N GLN A 50 -7.23 -1.07 14.22
CA GLN A 50 -7.48 -1.18 15.67
C GLN A 50 -6.92 0.01 16.45
N TYR A 51 -5.73 0.50 16.10
CA TYR A 51 -5.16 1.71 16.73
C TYR A 51 -5.99 2.97 16.44
N LEU A 52 -6.57 3.09 15.25
CA LEU A 52 -7.32 4.27 14.81
C LEU A 52 -8.78 4.29 15.27
N LYS A 53 -9.40 3.14 15.57
CA LYS A 53 -10.79 3.01 16.05
C LYS A 53 -11.03 3.51 17.49
N ARG A 54 -10.16 4.36 18.02
CA ARG A 54 -10.32 4.96 19.35
C ARG A 54 -11.60 5.79 19.44
#